data_AF-A0A1K1UBS5-F1
#
_entry.id   AF-A0A1K1UBS5-F1
#
_cell.length_a   1.000
_cell.length_b   1.000
_cell.length_c   1.000
_cell.angle_alpha   90.00
_cell.angle_beta   90.00
_cell.angle_gamma   90.00
#
_symmetry.space_group_name_H-M   'P 1'
#
loop_
_entity.id
_entity.type
_entity.pdbx_description
1 polymer ?
#
loop_
_entity_poly.entity_id
_entity_poly.type
_entity_poly.pdbx_seq_one_letter_code
_entity_poly.pdbx_strand_id
1 'polypeptide(L)'
;MDQQSTHGHEDRDHGTWRTIDELHGWLEAETGIPPEQDLLLRMLKLSEEVGEVAQAVIGATGQNPRKGATHSWQDVEAELCDVIVTAMVALRTLTPDAAAVFDRHVRRLAARPRTPLPPPPQAPGTAPRTRATGHGGAATGG
;
A
#
# COMPACT_ATOMS: atom_id res chain seq x y z
N MET A 1 25.08 22.54 6.11
CA MET A 1 24.11 23.43 6.78
C MET A 1 22.78 23.07 6.19
N ASP A 2 22.13 22.04 6.76
CA ASP A 2 20.91 21.41 6.22
C ASP A 2 19.82 21.35 7.30
N GLN A 3 19.53 22.49 7.92
CA GLN A 3 18.46 22.61 8.93
C GLN A 3 17.09 22.94 8.32
N GLN A 4 17.01 23.17 7.01
CA GLN A 4 15.76 23.57 6.33
C GLN A 4 14.83 22.40 5.99
N SER A 5 15.35 21.18 5.86
CA SER A 5 14.58 20.01 5.37
C SER A 5 13.82 19.26 6.47
N THR A 6 14.21 19.40 7.74
CA THR A 6 13.54 18.72 8.87
C THR A 6 12.25 19.43 9.27
N HIS A 7 12.24 20.76 9.27
CA HIS A 7 11.08 21.55 9.71
C HIS A 7 9.84 21.32 8.84
N GLY A 8 10.01 21.20 7.51
CA GLY A 8 8.88 20.99 6.60
C GLY A 8 8.21 19.60 6.68
N HIS A 9 8.90 18.60 7.24
CA HIS A 9 8.32 17.27 7.47
C HIS A 9 7.57 17.23 8.80
N GLU A 10 8.16 17.78 9.87
CA GLU A 10 7.52 17.90 11.17
C GLU A 10 6.23 18.75 11.09
N ASP A 11 6.28 19.90 10.41
CA ASP A 11 5.09 20.75 10.20
C ASP A 11 3.96 20.04 9.45
N ARG A 12 4.30 19.17 8.49
CA ARG A 12 3.32 18.40 7.71
C ARG A 12 2.69 17.29 8.56
N ASP A 13 3.51 16.54 9.29
CA ASP A 13 3.05 15.46 10.15
C ASP A 13 2.19 16.02 11.30
N HIS A 14 2.57 17.17 11.86
CA HIS A 14 1.75 17.92 12.81
C HIS A 14 0.42 18.39 12.20
N GLY A 15 0.42 18.78 10.93
CA GLY A 15 -0.81 19.09 10.18
C GLY A 15 -1.73 17.89 10.03
N THR A 16 -1.19 16.74 9.64
CA THR A 16 -1.95 15.49 9.48
C THR A 16 -2.59 15.03 10.79
N TRP A 17 -1.83 14.95 11.88
CA TRP A 17 -2.37 14.49 13.16
C TRP A 17 -3.42 15.45 13.75
N ARG A 18 -3.30 16.76 13.50
CA ARG A 18 -4.35 17.72 13.85
C ARG A 18 -5.67 17.39 13.14
N THR A 19 -5.64 17.11 11.84
CA THR A 19 -6.84 16.69 11.09
C THR A 19 -7.42 15.40 11.65
N ILE A 20 -6.58 14.43 12.03
CA ILE A 20 -7.06 13.18 12.65
C ILE A 20 -7.72 13.45 14.02
N ASP A 21 -7.16 14.33 14.85
CA ASP A 21 -7.76 14.71 16.13
C ASP A 21 -9.12 15.39 15.94
N GLU A 22 -9.25 16.26 14.94
CA GLU A 22 -10.51 16.91 14.57
C GLU A 22 -11.57 15.89 14.12
N LEU A 23 -11.19 14.95 13.24
CA LEU A 23 -12.07 13.87 12.78
C LEU A 23 -12.51 12.97 13.93
N HIS A 24 -11.58 12.57 14.80
CA HIS A 24 -11.90 11.78 15.99
C HIS A 24 -12.89 12.52 16.91
N GLY A 25 -12.64 13.80 17.20
CA GLY A 25 -13.52 14.59 18.07
C GLY A 25 -14.93 14.77 17.48
N TRP A 26 -15.04 14.99 16.17
CA TRP A 26 -16.34 15.05 15.50
C TRP A 26 -17.11 13.72 15.60
N LEU A 27 -16.41 12.61 15.35
CA LEU A 27 -16.99 11.26 15.40
C LEU A 27 -17.45 10.85 16.81
N GLU A 28 -16.69 11.21 17.84
CA GLU A 28 -17.06 10.98 19.24
C GLU A 28 -18.32 11.77 19.62
N ALA A 29 -18.40 13.02 19.16
CA ALA A 29 -19.55 13.89 19.41
C ALA A 29 -20.84 13.40 18.73
N GLU A 30 -20.74 12.84 17.52
CA GLU A 30 -21.91 12.42 16.73
C GLU A 30 -22.48 11.07 17.18
N THR A 31 -21.63 10.14 17.63
CA THR A 31 -22.06 8.77 17.93
C THR A 31 -22.65 8.60 19.34
N GLY A 32 -22.08 9.27 20.35
CA GLY A 32 -22.57 9.21 21.74
C GLY A 32 -22.54 7.82 22.39
N ILE A 33 -21.72 6.90 21.87
CA ILE A 33 -21.61 5.50 22.33
C ILE A 33 -20.49 5.32 23.37
N PRO A 34 -20.54 4.26 24.21
CA PRO A 34 -19.47 3.96 25.16
C PRO A 34 -18.11 3.74 24.47
N PRO A 35 -16.98 4.14 25.10
CA PRO A 35 -15.65 4.06 24.48
C PRO A 35 -15.25 2.66 23.96
N GLU A 36 -15.65 1.62 24.69
CA GLU A 36 -15.37 0.22 24.31
C GLU A 36 -16.04 -0.16 22.99
N GLN A 37 -17.26 0.34 22.78
CA GLN A 37 -18.03 0.09 21.56
C GLN A 37 -17.51 0.94 20.40
N ASP A 38 -17.13 2.19 20.66
CA ASP A 38 -16.52 3.06 19.64
C ASP A 38 -15.27 2.41 19.06
N LEU A 39 -14.36 1.90 19.90
CA LEU A 39 -13.17 1.21 19.44
C LEU A 39 -13.50 0.01 18.54
N LEU A 40 -14.49 -0.81 18.91
CA LEU A 40 -14.92 -1.94 18.10
C LEU A 40 -15.46 -1.48 16.74
N LEU A 41 -16.28 -0.43 16.71
CA LEU A 41 -16.79 0.12 15.46
C LEU A 41 -15.67 0.70 14.57
N ARG A 42 -14.63 1.31 15.14
CA ARG A 42 -13.46 1.75 14.35
C ARG A 42 -12.70 0.58 13.73
N MET A 43 -12.58 -0.55 14.44
CA MET A 43 -11.97 -1.77 13.87
C MET A 43 -12.82 -2.37 12.75
N LEU A 44 -14.15 -2.33 12.89
CA LEU A 44 -15.06 -2.79 11.84
C LEU A 44 -14.99 -1.88 10.60
N LYS A 45 -14.99 -0.56 10.79
CA LYS A 45 -14.84 0.41 9.70
C LYS A 45 -13.52 0.21 8.96
N LEU A 46 -12.42 -0.03 9.67
CA LEU A 46 -11.13 -0.37 9.04
C LEU A 46 -11.23 -1.61 8.13
N SER A 47 -11.98 -2.63 8.55
CA SER A 47 -12.17 -3.84 7.73
C SER A 47 -13.02 -3.58 6.48
N GLU A 48 -13.98 -2.66 6.58
CA GLU A 48 -14.78 -2.20 5.44
C GLU A 48 -13.90 -1.52 4.39
N GLU A 49 -13.06 -0.55 4.78
CA GLU A 49 -12.16 0.16 3.86
C GLU A 49 -11.19 -0.79 3.12
N VAL A 50 -10.68 -1.81 3.82
CA VAL A 50 -9.83 -2.84 3.17
C VAL A 50 -10.62 -3.61 2.11
N GLY A 51 -11.91 -3.85 2.33
CA GLY A 51 -12.81 -4.44 1.35
C GLY A 51 -13.03 -3.52 0.13
N GLU A 52 -13.12 -2.21 0.34
CA GLU A 52 -13.26 -1.21 -0.73
C GLU A 52 -11.99 -1.14 -1.59
N VAL A 53 -10.79 -1.17 -0.99
CA VAL A 53 -9.53 -1.33 -1.74
C VAL A 53 -9.56 -2.59 -2.62
N ALA A 54 -10.00 -3.73 -2.07
CA ALA A 54 -10.10 -4.96 -2.84
C ALA A 54 -11.08 -4.84 -4.01
N GLN A 55 -12.22 -4.19 -3.79
CA GLN A 55 -13.21 -3.90 -4.83
C GLN A 55 -12.63 -3.00 -5.92
N ALA A 56 -11.93 -1.92 -5.56
CA ALA A 56 -11.30 -1.00 -6.49
C ALA A 56 -10.22 -1.70 -7.32
N VAL A 57 -9.38 -2.56 -6.72
CA VAL A 57 -8.37 -3.34 -7.45
C VAL A 57 -9.01 -4.31 -8.45
N ILE A 58 -10.06 -5.04 -8.04
CA ILE A 58 -10.80 -5.93 -8.95
C ILE A 58 -11.40 -5.12 -10.12
N GLY A 59 -11.91 -3.93 -9.82
CA GLY A 59 -12.44 -2.99 -10.79
C GLY A 59 -11.37 -2.45 -11.75
N ALA A 60 -10.20 -2.08 -11.26
CA ALA A 60 -9.10 -1.51 -12.05
C ALA A 60 -8.40 -2.54 -12.94
N THR A 61 -8.31 -3.78 -12.47
CA THR A 61 -7.70 -4.89 -13.21
C THR A 61 -8.65 -5.56 -14.19
N GLY A 62 -9.93 -5.17 -14.20
CA GLY A 62 -10.95 -5.74 -15.10
C GLY A 62 -11.23 -7.22 -14.87
N GLN A 63 -10.91 -7.75 -13.68
CA GLN A 63 -11.02 -9.19 -13.37
C GLN A 63 -12.46 -9.68 -13.30
N ASN A 64 -13.46 -8.79 -13.39
CA ASN A 64 -14.86 -9.16 -13.51
C ASN A 64 -15.27 -9.28 -14.99
N PRO A 65 -15.42 -10.51 -15.54
CA PRO A 65 -15.69 -10.70 -16.96
C PRO A 65 -17.04 -10.14 -17.42
N ARG A 66 -17.97 -9.86 -16.48
CA ARG A 66 -19.30 -9.31 -16.78
C ARG A 66 -19.34 -7.79 -16.85
N LYS A 67 -18.33 -7.11 -16.29
CA LYS A 67 -18.33 -5.64 -16.16
C LYS A 67 -17.10 -4.96 -16.77
N GLY A 68 -16.03 -5.70 -17.08
CA GLY A 68 -14.78 -5.10 -17.55
C GLY A 68 -14.11 -4.24 -16.48
N ALA A 69 -13.28 -3.28 -16.89
CA ALA A 69 -12.69 -2.32 -15.97
C ALA A 69 -13.75 -1.30 -15.50
N THR A 70 -13.98 -1.22 -14.19
CA THR A 70 -14.97 -0.32 -13.58
C THR A 70 -14.37 0.76 -12.70
N HIS A 71 -13.09 0.62 -12.36
CA HIS A 71 -12.32 1.57 -11.56
C HIS A 71 -11.01 1.87 -12.27
N SER A 72 -10.33 2.90 -11.80
CA SER A 72 -8.98 3.30 -12.17
C SER A 72 -8.01 2.97 -11.03
N TRP A 73 -6.70 3.08 -11.29
CA TRP A 73 -5.70 2.97 -10.22
C TRP A 73 -5.74 4.17 -9.28
N GLN A 74 -6.24 5.33 -9.73
CA GLN A 74 -6.50 6.48 -8.87
C GLN A 74 -7.60 6.20 -7.84
N ASP A 75 -8.61 5.41 -8.21
CA ASP A 75 -9.62 4.98 -7.23
C ASP A 75 -8.97 4.09 -6.17
N VAL A 76 -8.06 3.19 -6.56
CA VAL A 76 -7.28 2.38 -5.59
C VAL A 76 -6.43 3.26 -4.67
N GLU A 77 -5.81 4.33 -5.19
CA GLU A 77 -5.08 5.30 -4.36
C GLU A 77 -5.99 5.98 -3.33
N ALA A 78 -7.21 6.36 -3.72
CA ALA A 78 -8.19 6.96 -2.82
C ALA A 78 -8.59 5.97 -1.70
N GLU A 79 -8.95 4.73 -2.06
CA GLU A 79 -9.33 3.72 -1.06
C GLU A 79 -8.17 3.40 -0.09
N LEU A 80 -6.93 3.42 -0.57
CA LEU A 80 -5.76 3.25 0.30
C LEU A 80 -5.59 4.42 1.27
N CYS A 81 -5.88 5.65 0.83
CA CYS A 81 -5.92 6.81 1.72
C CYS A 81 -7.01 6.66 2.78
N ASP A 82 -8.19 6.15 2.42
CA ASP A 82 -9.29 5.93 3.37
C ASP A 82 -8.94 4.86 4.41
N VAL A 83 -8.26 3.78 4.02
CA VAL A 83 -7.68 2.80 4.97
C VAL A 83 -6.70 3.46 5.93
N ILE A 84 -5.78 4.30 5.43
CA ILE A 84 -4.77 4.97 6.26
C ILE A 84 -5.44 5.91 7.27
N VAL A 85 -6.34 6.78 6.80
CA VAL A 85 -7.06 7.73 7.66
C VAL A 85 -7.89 6.98 8.71
N THR A 86 -8.61 5.94 8.31
CA THR A 86 -9.42 5.12 9.22
C THR A 86 -8.56 4.42 10.26
N ALA A 87 -7.40 3.87 9.88
CA ALA A 87 -6.46 3.27 10.82
C ALA A 87 -5.87 4.31 11.80
N MET A 88 -5.59 5.53 11.34
CA MET A 88 -5.10 6.60 12.20
C MET A 88 -6.15 7.06 13.22
N VAL A 89 -7.41 7.21 12.79
CA VAL A 89 -8.54 7.50 13.70
C VAL A 89 -8.72 6.36 14.69
N ALA A 90 -8.68 5.11 14.25
CA ALA A 90 -8.79 3.94 15.12
C ALA A 90 -7.67 3.88 16.16
N LEU A 91 -6.43 4.22 15.78
CA LEU A 91 -5.32 4.34 16.72
C LEU A 91 -5.54 5.48 17.71
N ARG A 92 -6.10 6.60 17.26
CA ARG A 92 -6.44 7.75 18.11
C ARG A 92 -7.56 7.46 19.10
N THR A 93 -8.55 6.65 18.72
CA THR A 93 -9.58 6.12 19.63
C THR A 93 -8.96 5.20 20.68
N LEU A 94 -7.98 4.38 20.30
CA LEU A 94 -7.30 3.46 21.22
C LEU A 94 -6.39 4.19 22.23
N THR A 95 -5.75 5.29 21.82
CA THR A 95 -4.82 6.03 22.68
C THR A 95 -4.71 7.51 22.29
N PRO A 96 -4.67 8.43 23.27
CA PRO A 96 -4.44 9.85 23.00
C PRO A 96 -3.03 10.13 22.46
N ASP A 97 -2.06 9.24 22.69
CA ASP A 97 -0.67 9.39 22.25
C ASP A 97 -0.40 8.83 20.84
N ALA A 98 -1.45 8.69 20.02
CA ALA A 98 -1.41 7.99 18.73
C ALA A 98 -0.27 8.46 17.81
N ALA A 99 -0.04 9.78 17.70
CA ALA A 99 1.04 10.35 16.91
C ALA A 99 2.43 9.84 17.35
N ALA A 100 2.70 9.86 18.65
CA ALA A 100 3.97 9.39 19.20
C ALA A 100 4.12 7.87 19.11
N VAL A 101 3.03 7.12 19.24
CA VAL A 101 3.01 5.66 19.03
C VAL A 101 3.37 5.31 17.58
N PHE A 102 2.75 5.99 16.62
CA PHE A 102 2.99 5.78 15.20
C PHE A 102 4.42 6.14 14.81
N ASP A 103 4.90 7.35 15.17
CA ASP A 103 6.27 7.80 14.87
C ASP A 103 7.32 6.83 15.44
N ARG A 104 7.17 6.41 16.70
CA ARG A 104 8.04 5.41 17.32
C ARG A 104 8.00 4.07 16.58
N HIS A 105 6.84 3.66 16.08
CA HIS A 105 6.72 2.42 15.31
C HIS A 105 7.44 2.54 13.96
N VAL A 106 7.22 3.63 13.22
CA VAL A 106 7.86 3.88 11.93
C VAL A 106 9.38 3.98 12.06
N ARG A 107 9.89 4.72 13.07
CA ARG A 107 11.35 4.81 13.34
C ARG A 107 11.97 3.44 13.59
N ARG A 108 11.27 2.56 14.30
CA ARG A 108 11.73 1.19 14.56
C ARG A 108 11.79 0.36 13.27
N LEU A 109 10.81 0.50 12.39
CA LEU A 109 10.83 -0.16 11.08
C LEU A 109 11.98 0.37 10.21
N ALA A 110 12.21 1.68 10.20
CA ALA A 110 13.29 2.31 9.45
C ALA A 110 14.69 1.90 9.94
N ALA A 111 14.85 1.65 11.24
CA ALA A 111 16.11 1.20 11.84
C ALA A 111 16.41 -0.30 11.61
N ARG A 112 15.47 -1.07 11.04
CA ARG A 112 15.65 -2.51 10.84
C ARG A 112 16.70 -2.77 9.74
N PRO A 113 17.68 -3.68 9.95
CA PRO A 113 18.61 -4.08 8.90
C PRO A 113 17.86 -4.63 7.69
N ARG A 114 18.18 -4.11 6.50
CA ARG A 114 17.67 -4.63 5.22
C ARG A 114 18.60 -5.74 4.75
N THR A 115 18.22 -7.00 4.96
CA THR A 115 18.89 -8.10 4.28
C THR A 115 18.48 -8.06 2.81
N PRO A 116 19.40 -7.86 1.85
CA PRO A 116 19.05 -7.92 0.44
C PRO A 116 18.55 -9.33 0.12
N LEU A 117 17.48 -9.44 -0.66
CA LEU A 117 17.10 -10.71 -1.24
C LEU A 117 18.28 -11.19 -2.11
N PRO A 118 18.74 -12.45 -2.01
CA PRO A 118 19.73 -12.97 -2.94
C PRO A 118 19.21 -12.79 -4.38
N PRO A 119 20.09 -12.51 -5.34
CA PRO A 119 19.67 -12.38 -6.73
C PRO A 119 18.94 -13.64 -7.18
N PRO A 120 17.90 -13.53 -8.03
CA PRO A 120 17.22 -14.69 -8.55
C PRO A 120 18.23 -15.61 -9.26
N PRO A 121 18.06 -16.94 -9.20
CA PRO A 121 18.95 -17.87 -9.88
C PRO A 121 19.02 -17.52 -11.37
N GLN A 122 20.23 -17.37 -11.91
CA GLN A 122 20.42 -17.10 -13.33
C GLN A 122 19.81 -18.27 -14.11
N ALA A 123 18.95 -17.96 -15.09
CA ALA A 123 18.40 -18.98 -15.97
C ALA A 123 19.56 -19.75 -16.62
N PRO A 124 19.46 -21.09 -16.77
CA PRO A 124 20.51 -21.87 -17.41
C PRO A 124 20.81 -21.27 -18.78
N GLY A 125 22.08 -20.89 -18.97
CA GLY A 125 22.53 -20.18 -20.16
C GLY A 125 22.09 -20.92 -21.42
N THR A 126 21.41 -20.22 -22.31
CA THR A 126 21.11 -20.71 -23.65
C THR A 126 22.44 -20.95 -24.35
N ALA A 127 22.83 -22.23 -24.44
CA ALA A 127 23.97 -22.64 -25.22
C ALA A 127 23.82 -22.06 -26.64
N PRO A 128 24.88 -21.51 -27.23
CA PRO A 128 24.80 -20.97 -28.58
C PRO A 128 24.45 -22.10 -29.55
N ARG A 129 23.30 -21.98 -30.23
CA ARG A 129 22.93 -22.88 -31.32
C ARG A 129 23.99 -22.72 -32.41
N THR A 130 24.86 -23.71 -32.53
CA THR A 130 25.78 -23.85 -33.66
C THR A 130 24.95 -23.87 -34.94
N ARG A 131 25.16 -22.85 -35.78
CA ARG A 131 24.54 -22.73 -37.09
C ARG A 131 25.11 -23.85 -37.96
N ALA A 132 24.33 -24.90 -38.23
CA ALA A 132 24.69 -25.90 -39.22
C ALA A 132 24.82 -25.21 -40.58
N THR A 133 26.05 -25.09 -41.07
CA THR A 133 26.37 -24.70 -42.43
C THR A 133 25.78 -25.75 -43.37
N GLY A 134 24.82 -25.34 -44.19
CA GLY A 134 24.26 -26.16 -45.26
C GLY A 134 25.35 -26.53 -46.26
N HIS A 135 25.54 -27.83 -46.48
CA HIS A 135 26.29 -28.34 -47.61
C HIS A 135 25.31 -28.53 -48.77
N GLY A 136 25.49 -27.71 -49.81
CA GLY A 136 24.91 -27.95 -51.12
C GLY A 136 25.65 -29.09 -51.82
N GLY A 137 24.90 -29.90 -52.56
CA GLY A 137 25.41 -30.96 -53.44
C GLY A 137 24.19 -31.65 -54.05
N ALA A 138 23.62 -31.10 -55.11
CA ALA A 138 23.96 -31.39 -56.52
C ALA A 138 23.19 -32.60 -57.05
N ALA A 139 22.42 -32.31 -58.10
CA ALA A 139 21.62 -33.23 -58.89
C ALA A 139 22.49 -34.09 -59.83
N THR A 140 22.03 -35.33 -60.08
CA THR A 140 22.07 -36.13 -61.34
C THR A 140 21.33 -37.44 -60.98
N GLY A 141 20.26 -37.90 -61.64
CA GLY A 141 20.10 -38.21 -63.06
C GLY A 141 20.03 -39.75 -63.19
N GLY A 142 18.91 -40.31 -63.68
CA GLY A 142 18.71 -41.74 -63.93
C GLY A 142 17.32 -42.25 -63.60
#